data_AF-A0A418NJQ2-F1
#
_entry.id   AF-A0A418NJQ2-F1
#
_cell.length_a   1.000
_cell.length_b   1.000
_cell.length_c   1.000
_cell.angle_alpha   90.00
_cell.angle_beta   90.00
_cell.angle_gamma   90.00
#
_symmetry.space_group_name_H-M   'P 1'
#
loop_
_entity.id
_entity.type
_entity.pdbx_description
1 polymer ?
#
loop_
_entity_poly.entity_id
_entity_poly.type
_entity_poly.pdbx_seq_one_letter_code
_entity_poly.pdbx_strand_id
1 'polypeptide(L)'
;MTHPPVTYADAAQTMRRVFAGTDVTKPTAGFYRFRMRSGGVRGVVRIWFGPPHDPVTGEELDRSWRWQAEFNGEPVDLDRVWPDCAGEPVTEQDYRRAIARQEWARQHAPDSAYADHRKRRDPLDPGEPLPF
;
A
#
# COMPACT_ATOMS: atom_id res chain seq x y z
N MET A 1 -4.66 -37.90 -32.82
CA MET A 1 -5.26 -37.12 -31.70
C MET A 1 -5.31 -35.67 -32.16
N THR A 2 -6.49 -35.20 -32.56
CA THR A 2 -6.69 -33.90 -33.20
C THR A 2 -7.22 -32.92 -32.15
N HIS A 3 -6.47 -31.87 -31.84
CA HIS A 3 -6.98 -30.78 -31.00
C HIS A 3 -7.99 -29.96 -31.81
N PRO A 4 -9.17 -29.64 -31.27
CA PRO A 4 -10.13 -28.79 -31.97
C PRO A 4 -9.57 -27.37 -32.12
N PRO A 5 -9.85 -26.68 -33.25
CA PRO A 5 -9.42 -25.30 -33.43
C PRO A 5 -10.23 -24.38 -32.50
N VAL A 6 -9.52 -23.63 -31.66
CA VAL A 6 -10.11 -22.57 -30.83
C VAL A 6 -10.64 -21.48 -31.77
N THR A 7 -11.95 -21.29 -31.76
CA THR A 7 -12.63 -20.27 -32.57
C THR A 7 -12.47 -18.87 -31.96
N TYR A 8 -12.48 -17.82 -32.78
CA TYR A 8 -12.41 -16.43 -32.32
C TYR A 8 -13.53 -16.07 -31.31
N ALA A 9 -14.67 -16.76 -31.36
CA ALA A 9 -15.77 -16.61 -30.41
C ALA A 9 -15.43 -17.15 -29.00
N ASP A 10 -14.57 -18.16 -28.87
CA ASP A 10 -14.13 -18.70 -27.57
C ASP A 10 -13.24 -17.70 -26.81
N ALA A 11 -12.42 -16.91 -27.53
CA ALA A 11 -11.57 -15.89 -26.94
C ALA A 11 -12.37 -14.79 -26.21
N ALA A 12 -13.57 -14.47 -26.72
CA ALA A 12 -14.45 -13.49 -26.10
C ALA A 12 -15.08 -14.00 -24.78
N GLN A 13 -15.25 -15.32 -24.64
CA GLN A 13 -15.83 -15.94 -23.44
C GLN A 13 -14.80 -16.10 -22.32
N THR A 14 -13.51 -16.30 -22.65
CA THR A 14 -12.39 -16.36 -21.68
C THR A 14 -12.05 -14.99 -21.05
N MET A 15 -12.43 -13.88 -21.68
CA MET A 15 -12.08 -12.52 -21.21
C MET A 15 -13.20 -11.76 -20.49
N ARG A 16 -14.24 -12.45 -20.00
CA ARG A 16 -15.14 -11.84 -18.99
C ARG A 16 -14.44 -11.83 -17.62
N ARG A 17 -13.42 -10.98 -17.48
CA ARG A 17 -13.04 -10.50 -16.14
C ARG A 17 -14.24 -9.71 -15.62
N VAL A 18 -14.97 -10.32 -14.70
CA VAL A 18 -15.96 -9.61 -13.89
C VAL A 18 -15.14 -8.58 -13.11
N PHE A 19 -15.10 -7.34 -13.61
CA PHE A 19 -14.64 -6.21 -12.81
C PHE A 19 -15.68 -6.00 -11.72
N ALA A 20 -15.48 -6.65 -10.57
CA ALA A 20 -16.10 -6.22 -9.34
C ALA A 20 -15.48 -4.86 -9.00
N GLY A 21 -16.05 -3.78 -9.55
CA GLY A 21 -15.58 -2.43 -9.27
C GLY A 21 -15.73 -2.15 -7.78
N THR A 22 -14.65 -1.73 -7.13
CA THR A 22 -14.71 -1.23 -5.75
C THR A 22 -15.36 0.15 -5.78
N ASP A 23 -16.38 0.37 -4.95
CA ASP A 23 -16.93 1.71 -4.75
C ASP A 23 -15.90 2.56 -4.00
N VAL A 24 -15.15 3.36 -4.76
CA VAL A 24 -14.10 4.24 -4.22
C VAL A 24 -14.64 5.52 -3.59
N THR A 25 -15.94 5.78 -3.65
CA THR A 25 -16.54 6.98 -3.03
C THR A 25 -16.54 6.93 -1.51
N LYS A 26 -16.41 5.72 -0.93
CA LYS A 26 -16.37 5.49 0.51
C LYS A 26 -15.09 4.74 0.87
N PRO A 27 -14.27 5.26 1.79
CA PRO A 27 -13.11 4.52 2.29
C PRO A 27 -13.54 3.17 2.84
N THR A 28 -12.72 2.15 2.58
CA THR A 28 -12.91 0.81 3.12
C THR A 28 -11.75 0.50 4.06
N ALA A 29 -12.06 -0.04 5.24
CA ALA A 29 -11.04 -0.46 6.18
C ALA A 29 -10.28 -1.68 5.64
N GLY A 30 -8.95 -1.68 5.79
CA GLY A 30 -8.12 -2.74 5.25
C GLY A 30 -6.65 -2.34 5.09
N PHE A 31 -5.90 -3.20 4.41
CA PHE A 31 -4.51 -2.98 4.07
C PHE A 31 -4.34 -2.92 2.56
N TYR A 32 -3.55 -1.96 2.08
CA TYR A 32 -3.42 -1.67 0.66
C TYR A 32 -1.97 -1.39 0.28
N ARG A 33 -1.49 -1.90 -0.85
CA ARG A 33 -0.17 -1.54 -1.38
C ARG A 33 -0.24 -0.12 -1.94
N PHE A 34 0.74 0.71 -1.59
CA PHE A 34 0.78 2.10 -2.07
C PHE A 34 2.21 2.61 -2.23
N ARG A 35 2.38 3.69 -3.00
CA ARG A 35 3.64 4.43 -3.15
C ARG A 35 3.37 5.90 -2.89
N MET A 36 4.08 6.48 -1.93
CA MET A 36 3.89 7.89 -1.53
C MET A 36 4.23 8.92 -2.61
N ARG A 37 5.04 8.52 -3.60
CA ARG A 37 5.48 9.38 -4.70
C ARG A 37 5.84 8.56 -5.91
N SER A 38 5.94 9.24 -7.05
CA SER A 38 6.51 8.60 -8.23
C SER A 38 8.00 8.28 -8.05
N GLY A 39 8.39 7.05 -8.39
CA GLY A 39 9.75 6.54 -8.24
C GLY A 39 10.18 6.23 -6.80
N GLY A 40 9.26 6.25 -5.83
CA GLY A 40 9.51 5.85 -4.46
C GLY A 40 9.37 4.34 -4.24
N VAL A 41 9.77 3.88 -3.05
CA VAL A 41 9.54 2.51 -2.59
C VAL A 41 8.04 2.26 -2.36
N ARG A 42 7.57 1.07 -2.71
CA ARG A 42 6.21 0.62 -2.37
C ARG A 42 6.16 0.22 -0.90
N GLY A 43 5.24 0.81 -0.15
CA GLY A 43 4.90 0.42 1.22
C GLY A 43 3.48 -0.11 1.30
N VAL A 44 2.96 -0.23 2.51
CA VAL A 44 1.59 -0.70 2.80
C VAL A 44 0.87 0.35 3.64
N VAL A 45 -0.33 0.69 3.21
CA VAL A 45 -1.25 1.56 3.94
C VAL A 45 -2.21 0.72 4.74
N ARG A 46 -2.48 1.10 5.99
CA ARG A 46 -3.59 0.61 6.80
C ARG A 46 -4.65 1.71 6.87
N ILE A 47 -5.89 1.39 6.56
CA ILE A 47 -7.06 2.29 6.69
C ILE A 47 -8.03 1.70 7.72
N TRP A 48 -8.53 2.53 8.62
CA TRP A 48 -9.55 2.12 9.58
C TRP A 48 -10.45 3.30 10.00
N PHE A 49 -11.61 3.01 10.56
CA PHE A 49 -12.50 4.01 11.14
C PHE A 49 -12.45 3.90 12.67
N GLY A 50 -12.11 4.99 13.35
CA GLY A 50 -11.94 4.96 14.81
C GLY A 50 -11.55 6.32 15.40
N PRO A 51 -11.21 6.36 16.71
CA PRO A 51 -10.72 7.57 17.34
C PRO A 51 -9.39 7.99 16.70
N PRO A 52 -9.16 9.29 16.50
CA PRO A 52 -7.90 9.75 15.98
C PRO A 52 -6.78 9.53 16.99
N HIS A 53 -5.60 9.17 16.49
CA HIS A 53 -4.41 9.00 17.32
C HIS A 53 -3.58 10.29 17.27
N ASP A 54 -2.91 10.62 18.37
CA ASP A 54 -1.93 11.69 18.42
C ASP A 54 -0.75 11.36 17.48
N PRO A 55 -0.38 12.25 16.55
CA PRO A 55 0.69 11.97 15.58
C PRO A 55 2.09 11.89 16.21
N VAL A 56 2.27 12.37 17.43
CA VAL A 56 3.55 12.39 18.17
C VAL A 56 3.61 11.22 19.15
N THR A 57 2.55 10.98 19.93
CA THR A 57 2.57 9.94 20.98
C THR A 57 1.93 8.62 20.55
N GLY A 58 1.08 8.63 19.52
CA GLY A 58 0.29 7.48 19.10
C GLY A 58 -0.88 7.16 20.04
N GLU A 59 -1.14 7.98 21.05
CA GLU A 59 -2.25 7.75 21.99
C GLU A 59 -3.60 8.14 21.37
N GLU A 60 -4.68 7.47 21.77
CA GLU A 60 -6.02 7.83 21.34
C GLU A 60 -6.40 9.21 21.88
N LEU A 61 -6.86 10.08 20.98
CA LEU A 61 -7.42 11.38 21.33
C LEU A 61 -8.91 11.24 21.58
N ASP A 62 -9.41 11.89 22.63
CA ASP A 62 -10.86 12.02 22.90
C ASP A 62 -11.48 13.01 21.90
N ARG A 63 -11.71 12.52 20.67
CA ARG A 63 -12.30 13.26 19.55
C ARG A 63 -13.23 12.36 18.77
N SER A 64 -14.09 12.96 17.96
CA SER A 64 -15.03 12.24 17.10
C SER A 64 -14.33 11.25 16.17
N TRP A 65 -14.97 10.10 15.98
CA TRP A 65 -14.46 9.05 15.11
C TRP A 65 -14.38 9.53 13.68
N ARG A 66 -13.29 9.18 13.01
CA ARG A 66 -13.06 9.50 11.61
C ARG A 66 -12.28 8.39 10.94
N TRP A 67 -12.22 8.47 9.62
CA TRP A 67 -11.31 7.64 8.86
C TRP A 67 -9.86 8.04 9.12
N GLN A 68 -9.03 7.04 9.34
CA GLN A 68 -7.63 7.15 9.70
C GLN A 68 -6.80 6.31 8.73
N ALA A 69 -5.56 6.74 8.49
CA ALA A 69 -4.62 6.02 7.64
C ALA A 69 -3.18 6.05 8.20
N GLU A 70 -2.46 4.95 8.00
CA GLU A 70 -1.03 4.82 8.31
C GLU A 70 -0.31 4.27 7.09
N PHE A 71 0.87 4.79 6.76
CA PHE A 71 1.78 4.22 5.77
C PHE A 71 2.97 3.60 6.50
N ASN A 72 3.11 2.28 6.44
CA ASN A 72 4.14 1.52 7.16
C ASN A 72 4.24 1.89 8.66
N GLY A 73 3.11 2.10 9.33
CA GLY A 73 3.08 2.48 10.75
C GLY A 73 3.20 3.97 11.03
N GLU A 74 3.43 4.81 10.03
CA GLU A 74 3.46 6.27 10.20
C GLU A 74 2.12 6.90 9.82
N PRO A 75 1.57 7.83 10.62
CA PRO A 75 0.34 8.53 10.28
C PRO A 75 0.43 9.23 8.92
N VAL A 76 -0.61 9.05 8.10
CA VAL A 76 -0.76 9.74 6.80
C VAL A 76 -2.18 10.27 6.65
N ASP A 77 -2.31 11.36 5.92
CA ASP A 77 -3.62 11.87 5.50
C ASP A 77 -4.34 10.84 4.61
N LEU A 78 -5.60 10.56 4.91
CA LEU A 78 -6.42 9.62 4.15
C LEU A 78 -6.57 10.07 2.69
N ASP A 79 -6.78 11.36 2.47
CA ASP A 79 -7.00 11.94 1.13
C ASP A 79 -5.75 11.82 0.24
N ARG A 80 -4.59 11.51 0.82
CA ARG A 80 -3.34 11.28 0.10
C ARG A 80 -3.22 9.85 -0.43
N VAL A 81 -3.91 8.89 0.16
CA VAL A 81 -3.74 7.45 -0.14
C VAL A 81 -4.99 6.84 -0.75
N TRP A 82 -6.17 7.27 -0.32
CA TRP A 82 -7.45 6.87 -0.87
C TRP A 82 -7.89 7.89 -1.94
N PRO A 83 -8.45 7.48 -3.09
CA PRO A 83 -8.81 6.10 -3.48
C PRO A 83 -7.70 5.32 -4.19
N ASP A 84 -6.54 5.93 -4.45
CA ASP A 84 -5.49 5.38 -5.29
C ASP A 84 -5.00 3.98 -4.84
N CYS A 85 -4.94 3.73 -3.54
CA CYS A 85 -4.52 2.43 -3.00
C CYS A 85 -5.60 1.33 -3.11
N ALA A 86 -6.87 1.67 -3.36
CA ALA A 86 -8.00 0.75 -3.30
C ALA A 86 -7.88 -0.44 -4.28
N GLY A 87 -7.13 -0.28 -5.37
CA GLY A 87 -6.94 -1.31 -6.40
C GLY A 87 -5.94 -2.42 -6.04
N GLU A 88 -5.14 -2.28 -4.98
CA GLU A 88 -4.14 -3.28 -4.58
C GLU A 88 -4.29 -3.68 -3.10
N PRO A 89 -5.33 -4.43 -2.71
CA PRO A 89 -5.47 -4.94 -1.34
C PRO A 89 -4.36 -5.94 -0.99
N VAL A 90 -3.90 -5.92 0.26
CA VAL A 90 -2.86 -6.82 0.79
C VAL A 90 -3.25 -7.36 2.17
N THR A 91 -2.43 -8.25 2.71
CA THR A 91 -2.68 -8.84 4.04
C THR A 91 -2.11 -7.96 5.16
N GLU A 92 -2.59 -8.17 6.39
CA GLU A 92 -1.96 -7.58 7.58
C GLU A 92 -0.49 -8.04 7.74
N GLN A 93 -0.18 -9.27 7.33
CA GLN A 93 1.20 -9.77 7.37
C GLN A 93 2.13 -8.96 6.44
N ASP A 94 1.63 -8.52 5.29
CA ASP A 94 2.36 -7.60 4.41
C ASP A 94 2.62 -6.25 5.08
N TYR A 95 1.62 -5.72 5.80
CA TYR A 95 1.75 -4.47 6.54
C TYR A 95 2.83 -4.56 7.63
N ARG A 96 2.78 -5.62 8.46
CA ARG A 96 3.79 -5.87 9.50
C ARG A 96 5.19 -6.03 8.91
N ARG A 97 5.33 -6.72 7.77
CA ARG A 97 6.60 -6.86 7.07
C ARG A 97 7.12 -5.51 6.55
N ALA A 98 6.23 -4.63 6.08
CA ALA A 98 6.61 -3.31 5.59
C ALA A 98 7.11 -2.41 6.72
N ILE A 99 6.46 -2.45 7.89
CA ILE A 99 6.93 -1.78 9.12
C ILE A 99 8.34 -2.26 9.48
N ALA A 100 8.52 -3.58 9.65
CA ALA A 100 9.80 -4.16 10.03
C ALA A 100 10.93 -3.83 9.03
N ARG A 101 10.61 -3.80 7.72
CA ARG A 101 11.57 -3.41 6.68
C ARG A 101 11.96 -1.93 6.81
N GLN A 102 11.00 -1.04 7.08
CA GLN A 102 11.30 0.38 7.28
C GLN A 102 12.12 0.61 8.55
N GLU A 103 11.80 -0.07 9.65
CA GLU A 103 12.56 0.00 10.90
C GLU A 103 14.00 -0.48 10.71
N TRP A 104 14.20 -1.63 10.04
CA TRP A 104 15.53 -2.11 9.69
C TRP A 104 16.29 -1.11 8.82
N ALA A 105 15.63 -0.53 7.81
CA ALA A 105 16.26 0.44 6.93
C ALA A 105 16.67 1.71 7.70
N ARG A 106 15.89 2.19 8.65
CA ARG A 106 16.28 3.33 9.50
C ARG A 106 17.54 3.06 10.31
N GLN A 107 17.77 1.81 10.71
CA GLN A 107 18.93 1.43 11.53
C GLN A 107 20.18 1.17 10.69
N HIS A 108 20.03 0.54 9.52
CA HIS A 108 21.15 0.04 8.72
C HIS A 108 21.43 0.82 7.44
N ALA A 109 20.42 1.50 6.90
CA ALA A 109 20.47 2.26 5.66
C ALA A 109 19.63 3.55 5.78
N PRO A 110 19.93 4.43 6.76
CA PRO A 110 19.09 5.60 7.10
C PRO A 110 18.88 6.56 5.93
N ASP A 111 19.82 6.57 4.98
CA ASP A 111 19.74 7.43 3.80
C ASP A 111 18.92 6.86 2.64
N SER A 112 18.58 5.57 2.68
CA SER A 112 17.82 4.88 1.63
C SER A 112 16.35 5.33 1.54
N ALA A 113 15.73 5.10 0.39
CA ALA A 113 14.29 5.35 0.21
C ALA A 113 13.41 4.34 0.96
N TYR A 114 13.99 3.26 1.49
CA TYR A 114 13.31 2.34 2.40
C TYR A 114 13.20 2.90 3.82
N ALA A 115 14.13 3.76 4.26
CA ALA A 115 14.09 4.41 5.57
C ALA A 115 13.16 5.64 5.56
N ASP A 116 13.26 6.47 4.52
CA ASP A 116 12.44 7.66 4.31
C ASP A 116 11.60 7.55 3.03
N HIS A 117 10.29 7.33 3.20
CA HIS A 117 9.32 7.17 2.12
C HIS A 117 9.16 8.43 1.25
N ARG A 118 9.69 9.58 1.67
CA ARG A 118 9.68 10.83 0.90
C ARG A 118 10.80 10.86 -0.14
N LYS A 119 11.84 10.04 0.00
CA LYS A 119 12.96 9.97 -0.96
C LYS A 119 12.57 9.17 -2.21
N ARG A 120 13.21 9.52 -3.33
CA ARG A 120 13.14 8.71 -4.56
C ARG A 120 14.12 7.55 -4.37
N ARG A 121 13.71 6.35 -4.79
CA ARG A 121 14.61 5.19 -4.81
C ARG A 121 15.68 5.42 -5.88
N ASP A 122 16.93 5.24 -5.52
CA ASP A 122 18.06 5.24 -6.45
C ASP A 122 18.59 3.81 -6.60
N PRO A 123 18.34 3.14 -7.74
CA PRO A 123 18.83 1.78 -7.96
C PRO A 123 20.35 1.65 -7.99
N LEU A 124 21.09 2.75 -8.14
CA LEU A 124 22.55 2.76 -8.23
C LEU A 124 23.22 3.09 -6.88
N ASP A 125 22.45 3.45 -5.86
CA ASP A 125 22.99 3.73 -4.53
C ASP A 125 23.43 2.42 -3.84
N PRO A 126 24.73 2.24 -3.52
CA PRO A 126 25.22 1.05 -2.84
C PRO A 126 24.69 0.90 -1.40
N GLY A 127 24.18 1.97 -0.80
CA GLY A 127 23.51 1.96 0.52
C GLY A 127 22.04 1.56 0.45
N GLU A 128 21.44 1.44 -0.74
CA GLU A 128 20.04 1.05 -0.90
C GLU A 128 19.91 -0.48 -0.73
N PRO A 129 19.10 -0.96 0.24
CA PRO A 129 18.92 -2.39 0.42
C PRO A 129 18.22 -3.02 -0.79
N LEU A 130 18.71 -4.20 -1.20
CA LEU A 130 18.10 -4.94 -2.30
C LEU A 130 16.68 -5.39 -1.94
N PRO A 131 15.73 -5.32 -2.89
CA PRO A 131 14.41 -5.91 -2.70
C PRO A 131 14.55 -7.43 -2.64
N PHE A 132 14.50 -7.99 -1.43
CA PHE A 132 14.36 -9.43 -1.21
C PHE A 132 12.90 -9.89 -1.42
#